data_AF-A0A2S0HSL3-F1
#
_entry.id   AF-A0A2S0HSL3-F1
#
_cell.length_a   1.000
_cell.length_b   1.000
_cell.length_c   1.000
_cell.angle_alpha   90.00
_cell.angle_beta   90.00
_cell.angle_gamma   90.00
#
_symmetry.space_group_name_H-M   'P 1'
#
loop_
_entity.id
_entity.type
_entity.pdbx_description
1 polymer ?
#
loop_
_entity_poly.entity_id
_entity_poly.type
_entity_poly.pdbx_seq_one_letter_code
_entity_poly.pdbx_strand_id
1 'polypeptide(L)'
;MHTIISYLILLLTGMVMHGQNTVEVSIRDFDNDNGHVRVGLYNDESKFLAETYKAVKKEIVNKQATVTFIDIPDGIYAISCYHDEDDNGQLNMLLGMIPSEPYGTSNNARGFFGPPKWKDAKFEVKDGELRKLDINM
;
A
#
# COMPACT_ATOMS: atom_id res chain seq x y z
N MET A 1 -37.96 30.50 -18.40
CA MET A 1 -36.79 29.95 -19.11
C MET A 1 -35.47 30.22 -18.38
N HIS A 2 -35.28 31.37 -17.71
CA HIS A 2 -34.07 31.63 -16.92
C HIS A 2 -33.90 30.72 -15.68
N THR A 3 -35.00 30.33 -15.04
CA THR A 3 -34.98 29.47 -13.84
C THR A 3 -34.53 28.04 -14.11
N ILE A 4 -34.76 27.50 -15.31
CA ILE A 4 -34.36 26.13 -15.68
C ILE A 4 -32.84 26.06 -15.93
N ILE A 5 -32.26 27.14 -16.45
CA ILE A 5 -30.81 27.26 -16.70
C ILE A 5 -30.04 27.34 -15.36
N SER A 6 -30.62 27.95 -14.32
CA SER A 6 -30.00 28.04 -12.99
C SER A 6 -29.85 26.68 -12.29
N TYR A 7 -30.78 25.73 -12.49
CA TYR A 7 -30.67 24.38 -11.90
C TYR A 7 -29.69 23.48 -12.66
N LEU A 8 -29.48 23.72 -13.96
CA LEU A 8 -28.54 22.94 -14.77
C LEU A 8 -27.07 23.25 -14.43
N ILE A 9 -26.78 24.46 -13.93
CA ILE A 9 -25.43 24.87 -13.51
C ILE A 9 -25.09 24.35 -12.10
N LEU A 10 -26.10 24.14 -11.23
CA LEU A 10 -25.89 23.63 -9.87
C LEU A 10 -25.54 22.13 -9.82
N LEU A 11 -25.78 21.40 -10.93
CA LEU A 11 -25.47 19.97 -11.04
C LEU A 11 -24.02 19.69 -11.47
N LEU A 12 -23.25 20.70 -11.89
CA LEU A 12 -21.87 20.53 -12.36
C LEU A 12 -20.80 20.69 -11.25
N THR A 13 -21.19 21.07 -10.04
CA THR A 13 -20.30 21.13 -8.88
C THR A 13 -20.43 19.89 -7.98
N GLY A 14 -20.67 18.72 -8.59
CA GLY A 14 -20.29 17.47 -7.94
C GLY A 14 -18.78 17.49 -7.81
N MET A 15 -18.28 17.93 -6.66
CA MET A 15 -16.85 17.90 -6.33
C MET A 15 -16.35 16.50 -6.64
N VAL A 16 -15.58 16.38 -7.72
CA VAL A 16 -14.81 15.18 -7.98
C VAL A 16 -13.81 15.12 -6.83
N MET A 17 -14.12 14.32 -5.81
CA MET A 17 -13.16 13.84 -4.84
C MET A 17 -12.22 12.91 -5.60
N HIS A 18 -11.36 13.49 -6.44
CA HIS A 18 -10.24 12.79 -7.01
C HIS A 18 -9.31 12.44 -5.86
N GLY A 19 -8.67 11.26 -5.92
CA GLY A 19 -7.63 10.94 -4.94
C GLY A 19 -6.59 12.05 -4.98
N GLN A 20 -6.43 12.80 -3.90
CA GLN A 20 -5.41 13.85 -3.79
C GLN A 20 -4.24 13.38 -2.93
N ASN A 21 -4.46 12.32 -2.14
CA ASN A 21 -3.43 11.84 -1.23
C ASN A 21 -2.36 11.07 -1.99
N THR A 22 -1.15 11.15 -1.48
CA THR A 22 0.01 10.40 -1.96
C THR A 22 0.57 9.57 -0.81
N VAL A 23 0.83 8.28 -1.05
CA VAL A 23 1.48 7.39 -0.07
C VAL A 23 2.88 7.06 -0.58
N GLU A 24 3.90 7.55 0.10
CA GLU A 24 5.31 7.25 -0.14
C GLU A 24 5.79 6.23 0.90
N VAL A 25 6.27 5.09 0.43
CA VAL A 25 6.75 3.99 1.27
C VAL A 25 8.24 3.83 1.03
N SER A 26 9.04 4.09 2.07
CA SER A 26 10.47 3.78 2.11
C SER A 26 10.66 2.44 2.80
N ILE A 27 11.32 1.52 2.12
CA ILE A 27 11.55 0.15 2.59
C ILE A 27 13.06 -0.03 2.73
N ARG A 28 13.50 -0.51 3.89
CA ARG A 28 14.91 -0.64 4.24
C ARG A 28 15.22 -2.01 4.82
N ASP A 29 16.51 -2.22 5.06
CA ASP A 29 17.06 -3.40 5.73
C ASP A 29 16.87 -4.69 4.94
N PHE A 30 16.90 -4.61 3.60
CA PHE A 30 16.99 -5.81 2.77
C PHE A 30 18.34 -6.50 2.98
N ASP A 31 18.34 -7.83 2.99
CA ASP A 31 19.57 -8.60 3.16
C ASP A 31 20.52 -8.44 1.96
N ASN A 32 19.96 -8.28 0.77
CA ASN A 32 20.67 -8.11 -0.51
C ASN A 32 19.79 -7.35 -1.54
N ASP A 33 20.37 -7.04 -2.70
CA ASP A 33 19.70 -6.30 -3.79
C ASP A 33 19.16 -7.22 -4.91
N ASN A 34 19.12 -8.54 -4.69
CA ASN A 34 18.65 -9.48 -5.72
C ASN A 34 17.14 -9.37 -5.90
N GLY A 35 16.67 -9.61 -7.12
CA GLY A 35 15.24 -9.61 -7.42
C GLY A 35 14.61 -8.24 -7.16
N HIS A 36 13.39 -8.24 -6.62
CA HIS A 36 12.61 -7.02 -6.45
C HIS A 36 11.81 -7.04 -5.15
N VAL A 37 11.40 -5.86 -4.70
CA VAL A 37 10.35 -5.76 -3.68
C VAL A 37 8.98 -5.69 -4.36
N ARG A 38 8.03 -6.44 -3.81
CA ARG A 38 6.61 -6.34 -4.14
C ARG A 38 5.92 -5.57 -3.02
N VAL A 39 5.17 -4.54 -3.38
CA VAL A 39 4.49 -3.67 -2.41
C VAL A 39 3.02 -3.60 -2.77
N GLY A 40 2.16 -4.05 -1.86
CA GLY A 40 0.71 -4.00 -1.97
C GLY A 40 0.12 -2.95 -1.03
N LEU A 41 -0.74 -2.10 -1.57
CA LEU A 41 -1.64 -1.20 -0.83
C LEU A 41 -3.00 -1.87 -0.73
N TYR A 42 -3.58 -1.89 0.46
CA TYR A 42 -4.87 -2.50 0.77
C TYR A 42 -5.81 -1.44 1.33
N ASN A 43 -7.09 -1.51 0.99
CA ASN A 43 -8.13 -0.56 1.42
C ASN A 43 -9.33 -1.25 2.11
N ASP A 44 -9.23 -2.56 2.35
CA ASP A 44 -10.27 -3.38 2.94
C ASP A 44 -9.65 -4.40 3.91
N GLU A 45 -10.17 -4.45 5.13
CA GLU A 45 -9.71 -5.37 6.18
C GLU A 45 -9.89 -6.84 5.78
N SER A 46 -11.00 -7.19 5.14
CA SER A 46 -11.33 -8.56 4.75
C SER A 46 -10.43 -9.10 3.63
N LYS A 47 -9.78 -8.20 2.88
CA LYS A 47 -8.88 -8.50 1.77
C LYS A 47 -7.41 -8.35 2.11
N PHE A 48 -7.10 -7.90 3.33
CA PHE A 48 -5.72 -7.68 3.76
C PHE A 48 -4.89 -8.95 3.62
N LEU A 49 -3.74 -8.85 2.95
CA LEU A 49 -2.83 -9.96 2.59
C LEU A 49 -3.38 -10.98 1.59
N ALA A 50 -4.58 -10.77 1.03
CA ALA A 50 -5.19 -11.64 0.03
C ALA A 50 -5.34 -10.96 -1.33
N GLU A 51 -5.85 -9.72 -1.37
CA GLU A 51 -6.11 -8.99 -2.61
C GLU A 51 -5.74 -7.51 -2.45
N THR A 52 -4.79 -7.04 -3.26
CA THR A 52 -4.30 -5.66 -3.22
C THR A 52 -5.25 -4.71 -3.96
N TYR A 53 -5.45 -3.51 -3.40
CA TYR A 53 -6.09 -2.40 -4.11
C TYR A 53 -5.19 -1.81 -5.20
N LYS A 54 -3.92 -1.54 -4.87
CA LYS A 54 -2.86 -1.18 -5.81
C LYS A 54 -1.60 -1.97 -5.47
N ALA A 55 -0.80 -2.32 -6.47
CA ALA A 55 0.45 -3.03 -6.26
C ALA A 55 1.56 -2.48 -7.16
N VAL A 56 2.80 -2.51 -6.66
CA VAL A 56 4.00 -2.08 -7.38
C VAL A 56 5.11 -3.12 -7.20
N LYS A 57 5.82 -3.41 -8.29
CA LYS A 57 7.12 -4.09 -8.28
C LYS A 57 8.21 -3.02 -8.36
N LYS A 58 9.21 -3.07 -7.50
CA LYS A 58 10.30 -2.08 -7.47
C LYS A 58 11.64 -2.76 -7.28
N GLU A 59 12.64 -2.29 -8.02
CA GLU A 59 14.03 -2.72 -7.88
C GLU A 59 14.58 -2.31 -6.51
N ILE A 60 15.41 -3.19 -5.92
CA ILE A 60 16.10 -2.93 -4.66
C ILE A 60 17.50 -2.41 -4.99
N VAL A 61 17.87 -1.28 -4.41
CA VAL A 61 19.18 -0.64 -4.64
C VAL A 61 19.76 -0.19 -3.31
N ASN A 62 21.00 -0.60 -3.03
CA ASN A 62 21.68 -0.33 -1.76
C ASN A 62 20.81 -0.75 -0.55
N LYS A 63 20.24 -1.95 -0.63
CA LYS A 63 19.40 -2.58 0.39
C LYS A 63 18.17 -1.74 0.77
N GLN A 64 17.66 -0.98 -0.19
CA GLN A 64 16.54 -0.06 0.01
C GLN A 64 15.66 0.03 -1.24
N ALA A 65 14.40 0.40 -1.05
CA ALA A 65 13.48 0.69 -2.14
C ALA A 65 12.48 1.77 -1.71
N THR A 66 12.06 2.61 -2.66
CA THR A 66 10.99 3.60 -2.44
C THR A 66 9.90 3.43 -3.47
N VAL A 67 8.65 3.36 -3.00
CA VAL A 67 7.44 3.25 -3.82
C VAL A 67 6.49 4.39 -3.50
N THR A 68 5.87 4.96 -4.53
CA THR A 68 4.88 6.03 -4.38
C THR A 68 3.56 5.60 -5.02
N PHE A 69 2.49 5.64 -4.24
CA PHE A 69 1.12 5.52 -4.72
C PHE A 69 0.48 6.90 -4.78
N ILE A 70 0.09 7.32 -5.98
CA ILE A 70 -0.62 8.58 -6.21
C ILE A 70 -2.13 8.33 -6.36
N ASP A 71 -2.89 9.43 -6.36
CA ASP A 71 -4.34 9.43 -6.53
C ASP A 71 -5.04 8.48 -5.56
N ILE A 72 -4.73 8.65 -4.26
CA ILE A 72 -5.32 7.85 -3.19
C ILE A 72 -6.51 8.62 -2.60
N PRO A 73 -7.73 8.07 -2.69
CA PRO A 73 -8.90 8.64 -2.02
C PRO A 73 -8.74 8.64 -0.50
N ASP A 74 -9.45 9.55 0.16
CA ASP A 74 -9.54 9.56 1.62
C ASP A 74 -10.04 8.19 2.13
N GLY A 75 -9.42 7.70 3.20
CA GLY A 75 -9.79 6.41 3.74
C GLY A 75 -8.71 5.75 4.59
N ILE A 76 -8.97 4.50 4.93
CA ILE A 76 -8.10 3.66 5.75
C ILE A 76 -7.41 2.64 4.86
N TYR A 77 -6.08 2.56 4.99
CA TYR A 77 -5.25 1.70 4.18
C TYR A 77 -4.24 0.93 5.02
N ALA A 78 -3.67 -0.12 4.45
CA ALA A 78 -2.49 -0.80 4.97
C ALA A 78 -1.53 -1.12 3.82
N ILE A 79 -0.24 -1.23 4.14
CA ILE A 79 0.81 -1.70 3.22
C ILE A 79 1.26 -3.09 3.68
N SER A 80 1.49 -3.98 2.73
CA SER A 80 2.34 -5.15 2.90
C SER A 80 3.40 -5.15 1.80
N CYS A 81 4.62 -5.55 2.13
CA CYS A 81 5.67 -5.78 1.16
C CYS A 81 6.44 -7.06 1.47
N TYR A 82 7.08 -7.62 0.45
CA TYR A 82 8.02 -8.71 0.61
C TYR A 82 9.13 -8.64 -0.44
N HIS A 83 10.28 -9.21 -0.09
CA HIS A 83 11.42 -9.39 -0.97
C HIS A 83 11.23 -10.64 -1.82
N ASP A 84 10.95 -10.45 -3.11
CA ASP A 84 10.82 -11.49 -4.13
C ASP A 84 12.21 -11.76 -4.71
N GLU A 85 13.02 -12.55 -4.01
CA GLU A 85 14.45 -12.75 -4.32
C GLU A 85 14.65 -13.51 -5.63
N ASP A 86 13.77 -14.47 -5.93
CA ASP A 86 13.81 -15.32 -7.12
C ASP A 86 12.95 -14.79 -8.28
N ASP A 87 12.31 -13.64 -8.10
CA ASP A 87 11.49 -12.93 -9.08
C ASP A 87 10.26 -13.70 -9.60
N ASN A 88 9.79 -14.70 -8.84
CA ASN A 88 8.66 -15.54 -9.22
C ASN A 88 7.29 -14.84 -9.01
N GLY A 89 7.27 -13.69 -8.32
CA GLY A 89 6.07 -12.89 -8.09
C GLY A 89 5.19 -13.37 -6.94
N GLN A 90 5.68 -14.27 -6.10
CA GLN A 90 4.98 -14.84 -4.95
C GLN A 90 5.89 -14.74 -3.73
N LEU A 91 5.30 -14.53 -2.55
CA LEU A 91 6.04 -14.66 -1.30
C LEU A 91 6.35 -16.14 -1.09
N ASN A 92 7.63 -16.49 -0.99
CA ASN A 92 8.03 -17.86 -0.74
C ASN A 92 7.64 -18.28 0.69
N MET A 93 7.09 -19.50 0.80
CA MET A 93 6.52 -20.02 2.04
C MET A 93 7.09 -21.42 2.33
N LEU A 94 7.75 -21.57 3.48
CA LEU A 94 8.14 -22.87 4.02
C LEU A 94 6.89 -23.69 4.39
N LEU A 95 6.78 -24.89 3.82
CA LEU A 95 5.64 -25.79 3.97
C LEU A 95 4.29 -25.11 3.64
N GLY A 96 4.30 -24.04 2.84
CA GLY A 96 3.11 -23.25 2.52
C GLY A 96 2.54 -22.42 3.68
N MET A 97 3.23 -22.31 4.82
CA MET A 97 2.69 -21.67 6.03
C MET A 97 3.52 -20.52 6.59
N ILE A 98 4.86 -20.60 6.49
CA ILE A 98 5.76 -19.63 7.12
C ILE A 98 6.54 -18.92 6.02
N PRO A 99 6.50 -17.57 5.92
CA PRO A 99 7.33 -16.84 4.97
C PRO A 99 8.81 -17.23 5.12
N SER A 100 9.43 -17.64 4.02
CA SER A 100 10.87 -17.92 3.96
C SER A 100 11.69 -16.73 3.44
N GLU A 101 11.01 -15.71 2.92
CA GLU A 101 11.60 -14.43 2.49
C GLU A 101 11.23 -13.30 3.46
N PRO A 102 12.07 -12.24 3.54
CA PRO A 102 11.76 -11.05 4.31
C PRO A 102 10.45 -10.38 3.87
N TYR A 103 9.67 -9.92 4.84
CA TYR A 103 8.40 -9.25 4.60
C TYR A 103 8.13 -8.18 5.66
N GLY A 104 7.42 -7.14 5.26
CA GLY A 104 7.10 -6.00 6.11
C GLY A 104 5.67 -5.53 5.91
N THR A 105 5.13 -4.82 6.91
CA THR A 105 3.84 -4.13 6.79
C THR A 105 3.93 -2.72 7.34
N SER A 106 2.99 -1.85 6.97
CA SER A 106 2.90 -0.50 7.54
C SER A 106 2.82 -0.55 9.07
N ASN A 107 3.29 0.54 9.70
CA ASN A 107 3.51 0.65 11.15
C ASN A 107 4.50 -0.38 11.72
N ASN A 108 5.26 -1.08 10.87
CA ASN A 108 6.12 -2.20 11.26
C ASN A 108 5.36 -3.24 12.10
N ALA A 109 4.08 -3.46 11.76
CA ALA A 109 3.25 -4.43 12.48
C ALA A 109 3.77 -5.85 12.23
N ARG A 110 3.93 -6.61 13.30
CA ARG A 110 4.41 -7.99 13.28
C ARG A 110 3.36 -8.93 13.88
N GLY A 111 3.14 -10.04 13.21
CA GLY A 111 2.34 -11.13 13.76
C GLY A 111 3.24 -12.09 14.54
N PHE A 112 3.00 -12.24 15.84
CA PHE A 112 3.72 -13.22 16.67
C PHE A 112 3.12 -14.63 16.56
N PHE A 113 1.82 -14.72 16.26
CA PHE A 113 1.08 -15.96 16.07
C PHE A 113 0.19 -15.83 14.83
N GLY A 114 0.79 -16.04 13.66
CA GLY A 114 0.17 -15.84 12.35
C GLY A 114 0.56 -14.50 11.70
N PRO A 115 -0.11 -14.11 10.60
CA PRO A 115 0.22 -12.89 9.88
C PRO A 115 -0.05 -11.62 10.69
N PRO A 116 0.57 -10.47 10.32
CA PRO A 116 0.21 -9.17 10.86
C PRO A 116 -1.29 -8.90 10.73
N LYS A 117 -1.88 -8.21 11.72
CA LYS A 117 -3.31 -7.91 11.71
C LYS A 117 -3.56 -6.54 11.09
N TRP A 118 -4.63 -6.42 10.32
CA TRP A 118 -5.08 -5.15 9.72
C TRP A 118 -5.12 -4.01 10.73
N LYS A 119 -5.72 -4.25 11.90
CA LYS A 119 -5.85 -3.24 12.97
C LYS A 119 -4.52 -2.63 13.42
N ASP A 120 -3.41 -3.37 13.29
CA ASP A 120 -2.08 -2.96 13.73
C ASP A 120 -1.30 -2.31 12.56
N ALA A 121 -1.59 -2.74 11.32
CA ALA A 121 -0.96 -2.21 10.10
C ALA A 121 -1.66 -0.96 9.53
N LYS A 122 -2.94 -0.74 9.82
CA LYS A 122 -3.73 0.30 9.16
C LYS A 122 -3.28 1.73 9.49
N PHE A 123 -3.48 2.64 8.55
CA PHE A 123 -3.31 4.08 8.68
C PHE A 123 -4.42 4.80 7.89
N GLU A 124 -4.74 6.04 8.29
CA GLU A 124 -5.68 6.90 7.57
C GLU A 124 -4.90 7.86 6.66
N VAL A 125 -5.46 8.20 5.51
CA VAL A 125 -5.06 9.34 4.68
C VAL A 125 -6.30 10.19 4.37
N LYS A 126 -6.13 11.51 4.37
CA LYS A 126 -7.22 12.45 4.08
C LYS A 126 -6.70 13.83 3.65
N ASP A 127 -7.59 14.63 3.06
CA ASP A 127 -7.37 16.06 2.82
C ASP A 127 -6.13 16.41 1.96
N GLY A 128 -5.75 15.53 1.03
CA GLY A 128 -4.60 15.74 0.13
C GLY A 128 -3.24 15.51 0.80
N GLU A 129 -3.17 14.68 1.83
CA GLU A 129 -1.96 14.36 2.59
C GLU A 129 -0.89 13.65 1.72
N LEU A 130 0.37 14.06 1.90
CA LEU A 130 1.52 13.23 1.56
C LEU A 130 1.87 12.35 2.78
N ARG A 131 1.37 11.12 2.76
CA ARG A 131 1.63 10.13 3.80
C ARG A 131 2.97 9.45 3.54
N LYS A 132 3.91 9.60 4.46
CA LYS A 132 5.22 8.92 4.42
C LYS A 132 5.27 7.78 5.42
N LEU A 133 5.73 6.62 4.97
CA LEU A 133 5.87 5.42 5.78
C LEU A 133 7.27 4.84 5.62
N ASP A 134 7.86 4.41 6.72
CA ASP A 134 9.09 3.64 6.76
C ASP A 134 8.78 2.21 7.21
N ILE A 135 9.17 1.23 6.40
CA ILE A 135 9.01 -0.19 6.69
C ILE A 135 10.38 -0.85 6.71
N ASN A 136 10.66 -1.58 7.77
CA ASN A 136 11.85 -2.41 7.90
C ASN A 136 11.46 -3.85 7.57
N MET A 137 12.29 -4.52 6.77
CA MET A 137 12.13 -5.94 6.45
C MET A 137 12.36 -6.86 7.67
#